data_AF-A0A7C2CN01-F1
#
_entry.id   AF-A0A7C2CN01-F1
#
_cell.length_a   1.000
_cell.length_b   1.000
_cell.length_c   1.000
_cell.angle_alpha   90.00
_cell.angle_beta   90.00
_cell.angle_gamma   90.00
#
_symmetry.space_group_name_H-M   'P 1'
#
loop_
_entity.id
_entity.type
_entity.pdbx_description
1 polymer ?
#
loop_
_entity_poly.entity_id
_entity_poly.type
_entity_poly.pdbx_seq_one_letter_code
_entity_poly.pdbx_strand_id
1 'polypeptide(L)' 'MTIHQKLEAVIKEMIEKEVRYKEALREFEKIYLEMALKKYKGNKTLVAKALGIHRNTLNSRAKSLKILKK' A
#
# COMPACT_ATOMS: atom_id res chain seq x y z
N MET A 1 -4.80 17.01 -13.11
CA MET A 1 -3.84 16.75 -12.02
C MET A 1 -3.23 15.36 -12.20
N THR A 2 -1.91 15.28 -12.32
CA THR A 2 -1.16 14.02 -12.48
C THR A 2 -1.12 13.23 -11.16
N ILE A 3 -0.72 11.95 -11.21
CA ILE A 3 -0.49 11.15 -9.98
C ILE A 3 0.60 11.81 -9.12
N HIS A 4 1.65 12.35 -9.75
CA HIS A 4 2.72 13.06 -9.06
C HIS A 4 2.18 14.24 -8.25
N GLN A 5 1.36 15.10 -8.85
CA GLN A 5 0.76 16.24 -8.17
C GLN A 5 -0.17 15.82 -7.01
N LYS A 6 -0.90 14.70 -7.16
CA LYS A 6 -1.71 14.14 -6.06
C LYS A 6 -0.84 13.68 -4.89
N LEU A 7 0.23 12.95 -5.19
CA LEU A 7 1.15 12.46 -4.17
C LEU A 7 1.90 13.61 -3.49
N GLU A 8 2.31 14.62 -4.22
CA GLU A 8 2.97 15.81 -3.69
C GLU A 8 2.11 16.52 -2.64
N ALA A 9 0.82 16.72 -2.92
CA ALA A 9 -0.11 17.31 -1.95
C ALA A 9 -0.23 16.48 -0.66
N VAL A 10 -0.33 15.15 -0.77
CA VAL A 10 -0.40 14.24 0.39
C VAL A 10 0.91 14.22 1.18
N ILE A 11 2.05 14.17 0.48
CA ILE A 11 3.38 14.15 1.11
C ILE A 11 3.65 15.47 1.83
N LYS A 12 3.23 16.60 1.26
CA LYS A 12 3.33 17.90 1.92
C LYS A 12 2.59 17.89 3.27
N GLU A 13 1.35 17.39 3.30
CA GLU A 13 0.57 17.25 4.54
C GLU A 13 1.25 16.32 5.56
N MET A 14 1.84 15.20 5.09
CA MET A 14 2.60 14.29 5.96
C MET A 14 3.83 14.96 6.58
N ILE A 15 4.54 15.80 5.83
CA ILE A 15 5.70 16.55 6.32
C ILE A 15 5.26 17.61 7.34
N GLU A 16 4.19 18.37 7.04
CA GLU A 16 3.63 19.37 7.95
C GLU A 16 3.17 18.77 9.28
N LYS A 17 2.72 17.51 9.27
CA LYS A 17 2.33 16.73 10.46
C LYS A 17 3.48 15.95 11.10
N GLU A 18 4.72 16.17 10.65
CA GLU A 18 5.93 15.49 11.14
C GLU A 18 5.86 13.96 11.10
N VAL A 19 5.11 13.41 10.13
CA VAL A 19 5.03 11.96 9.93
C VAL A 19 6.41 11.44 9.55
N ARG A 20 6.90 10.47 10.31
CA ARG A 20 8.24 9.90 10.07
C ARG A 20 8.25 9.16 8.74
N TYR A 21 9.37 9.25 8.01
CA TYR A 21 9.53 8.59 6.71
C TYR A 21 9.10 7.11 6.70
N LYS A 22 9.50 6.34 7.72
CA LYS A 22 9.13 4.92 7.85
C LYS A 22 7.63 4.71 8.04
N GLU A 23 6.95 5.63 8.71
CA GLU A 23 5.51 5.60 8.92
C GLU A 23 4.75 5.96 7.64
N ALA A 24 5.19 7.00 6.93
CA ALA A 24 4.63 7.39 5.64
C ALA A 24 4.72 6.25 4.61
N LEU A 25 5.88 5.58 4.49
CA LEU A 25 6.04 4.41 3.62
C LEU A 25 5.11 3.27 4.02
N ARG A 26 4.99 3.00 5.33
CA ARG A 26 4.14 1.94 5.86
C ARG A 26 2.66 2.21 5.54
N GLU A 27 2.23 3.45 5.68
CA GLU A 27 0.84 3.83 5.42
C GLU A 27 0.51 3.80 3.93
N PHE A 28 1.41 4.31 3.08
CA PHE A 28 1.30 4.17 1.63
C PHE A 28 1.18 2.70 1.22
N GLU A 29 2.10 1.85 1.69
CA GLU A 29 2.11 0.43 1.36
C GLU A 29 0.81 -0.26 1.79
N LYS A 30 0.33 0.06 2.99
CA LYS A 30 -0.92 -0.50 3.51
C LYS A 30 -2.12 -0.14 2.65
N ILE A 31 -2.32 1.15 2.38
CA ILE A 31 -3.43 1.65 1.55
C ILE A 31 -3.34 1.04 0.14
N TYR A 32 -2.15 1.02 -0.44
CA TYR A 32 -1.93 0.48 -1.79
C TYR A 32 -2.31 -1.00 -1.87
N LEU A 33 -1.86 -1.82 -0.92
CA LEU A 33 -2.18 -3.25 -0.89
C LEU A 33 -3.66 -3.52 -0.58
N GLU A 34 -4.29 -2.75 0.32
CA GLU A 34 -5.73 -2.84 0.59
C GLU A 34 -6.55 -2.54 -0.67
N MET A 35 -6.20 -1.48 -1.41
CA MET A 35 -6.87 -1.12 -2.67
C MET A 35 -6.66 -2.19 -3.74
N ALA A 36 -5.45 -2.74 -3.86
CA ALA A 36 -5.18 -3.83 -4.79
C ALA A 36 -6.00 -5.08 -4.45
N LEU A 37 -6.01 -5.50 -3.18
CA LEU A 37 -6.81 -6.62 -2.71
C LEU A 37 -8.30 -6.39 -2.98
N LYS A 38 -8.83 -5.19 -2.72
CA LYS A 38 -10.22 -4.84 -3.02
C LYS A 38 -10.52 -4.92 -4.53
N LYS A 39 -9.65 -4.37 -5.38
CA LYS A 39 -9.79 -4.38 -6.84
C LYS A 39 -9.87 -5.81 -7.40
N TYR A 40 -9.05 -6.72 -6.87
CA TYR A 40 -9.00 -8.12 -7.29
C TYR A 40 -9.83 -9.06 -6.40
N LYS A 41 -10.82 -8.55 -5.66
CA LYS A 41 -11.77 -9.31 -4.82
C LYS A 41 -11.08 -10.30 -3.86
N GLY A 42 -9.95 -9.90 -3.29
CA GLY A 42 -9.16 -10.72 -2.36
C GLY A 42 -8.35 -11.84 -3.02
N ASN A 43 -8.36 -11.99 -4.35
CA ASN A 43 -7.58 -13.02 -5.04
C ASN A 43 -6.09 -12.67 -5.02
N LYS A 44 -5.37 -13.20 -4.03
CA LYS A 44 -3.94 -12.91 -3.78
C LYS A 44 -3.04 -13.29 -4.95
N THR A 45 -3.38 -14.32 -5.72
CA THR A 45 -2.59 -14.72 -6.90
C THR A 45 -2.71 -13.67 -8.00
N LEU A 46 -3.92 -13.18 -8.27
CA LEU A 46 -4.14 -12.10 -9.22
C LEU A 46 -3.50 -10.78 -8.77
N VAL A 47 -3.60 -10.45 -7.47
CA VAL A 47 -2.92 -9.28 -6.91
C VAL A 47 -1.41 -9.38 -7.10
N ALA A 48 -0.80 -10.50 -6.70
CA ALA A 48 0.64 -10.71 -6.83
C ALA A 48 1.11 -10.55 -8.29
N LYS A 49 0.37 -11.19 -9.24
CA LYS A 49 0.63 -11.05 -10.67
C LYS A 49 0.49 -9.61 -11.16
N ALA A 50 -0.59 -8.92 -10.76
CA ALA A 50 -0.86 -7.55 -11.19
C ALA A 50 0.13 -6.52 -10.62
N LEU A 51 0.63 -6.77 -9.41
CA LEU A 51 1.63 -5.93 -8.76
C LEU A 51 3.07 -6.29 -9.16
N GLY A 52 3.29 -7.36 -9.93
CA GLY A 52 4.62 -7.81 -10.34
C GLY A 52 5.47 -8.33 -9.18
N ILE A 53 4.84 -8.81 -8.09
CA ILE A 53 5.53 -9.33 -6.92
C ILE A 53 5.21 -10.80 -6.69
N HIS A 54 6.15 -11.52 -6.06
CA HIS A 54 5.88 -12.91 -5.68
C HIS A 54 4.76 -12.98 -4.62
N ARG A 55 3.90 -14.01 -4.70
CA ARG A 55 2.77 -14.21 -3.78
C ARG A 55 3.23 -14.32 -2.32
N ASN A 56 4.39 -14.91 -2.05
CA ASN A 56 4.94 -14.99 -0.69
C ASN A 56 5.31 -13.60 -0.14
N THR A 57 5.85 -12.74 -1.00
CA THR A 57 6.16 -11.34 -0.64
C THR A 57 4.88 -10.58 -0.32
N LEU A 58 3.84 -10.73 -1.15
CA LEU A 58 2.51 -10.16 -0.89
C LEU A 58 1.94 -10.64 0.46
N ASN A 59 2.00 -11.95 0.72
CA ASN A 59 1.49 -12.53 1.97
C ASN A 59 2.26 -12.02 3.20
N SER A 60 3.58 -11.94 3.11
CA SER A 60 4.44 -11.44 4.19
C SER A 60 4.11 -9.98 4.51
N ARG A 61 4.05 -9.12 3.49
CA ARG A 61 3.68 -7.69 3.62
C ARG A 61 2.27 -7.50 4.16
N ALA A 62 1.29 -8.23 3.62
CA ALA A 62 -0.09 -8.13 4.08
C ALA A 62 -0.26 -8.56 5.55
N LYS A 63 0.54 -9.53 6.02
CA LYS A 63 0.57 -9.97 7.41
C LYS A 63 1.25 -8.93 8.32
N SER A 64 2.41 -8.40 7.92
CA SER A 64 3.14 -7.38 8.72
C SER A 64 2.33 -6.07 8.86
N LEU A 65 1.55 -5.73 7.84
CA LEU A 65 0.67 -4.56 7.81
C LEU A 65 -0.69 -4.80 8.47
N LYS A 66 -0.96 -6.04 8.93
CA LYS A 66 -2.23 -6.45 9.57
C LYS A 66 -3.47 -6.23 8.68
N ILE A 67 -3.31 -6.35 7.36
CA ILE A 67 -4.39 -6.19 6.37
C ILE A 67 -5.33 -7.40 6.37
N LEU A 68 -4.76 -8.59 6.57
CA LEU A 68 -5.51 -9.84 6.62
C LEU A 68 -5.89 -10.14 8.07
N LYS A 69 -7.14 -9.83 8.45
CA LYS A 69 -7.71 -10.39 9.69
C LYS A 69 -8.03 -11.87 9.44
N LYS A 70 -7.71 -12.71 10.44
CA LYS A 70 -8.17 -14.09 10.52
C LYS A 70 -9.70 -14.12 10.60
#